data_AF-A0A957B7F9-F1
#
_entry.id   AF-A0A957B7F9-F1
#
_cell.length_a   1.000
_cell.length_b   1.000
_cell.length_c   1.000
_cell.angle_alpha   90.00
_cell.angle_beta   90.00
_cell.angle_gamma   90.00
#
_symmetry.space_group_name_H-M   'P 1'
#
loop_
_entity.id
_entity.type
_entity.pdbx_description
1 polymer ?
#
loop_
_entity_poly.entity_id
_entity_poly.type
_entity_poly.pdbx_seq_one_letter_code
_entity_poly.pdbx_strand_id
1 'polypeptide(L)'
;EGGIDLNAEPPSDGTYIIRATATDDEGQRVSATSELTIQNGGKPFAEIVAQAVGVDVVFITMPYDERFFSDAERMGDLVEMPDDPAAFAATDITMNVGDMLVFMLTVENYSDVPIRTTWPPPGTVYQQDQRPAAMGQNDSPGAWRIGIECDASKSSYPYRWAIGTEDVLITEVVSEDEVYYYLPPNTRSVVWGAIRFTEIDATRNPQTCYAGLIHEDVALSERNSRVGPRSVELVEIESTSGE
;
A
#
# COMPACT_ATOMS: atom_id res chain seq x y z
N GLU A 1 22.32 8.69 4.81
CA GLU A 1 21.67 8.14 6.02
C GLU A 1 21.10 9.27 6.85
N GLY A 2 19.79 9.45 6.87
CA GLY A 2 19.09 10.55 7.56
C GLY A 2 18.95 10.36 9.07
N GLY A 3 19.95 9.78 9.75
CA GLY A 3 19.93 9.62 11.22
C GLY A 3 18.94 8.60 11.78
N ILE A 4 18.32 7.77 10.93
CA ILE A 4 17.38 6.71 11.31
C ILE A 4 17.99 5.70 12.30
N ASP A 5 19.29 5.39 12.19
CA ASP A 5 19.97 4.45 13.09
C ASP A 5 20.24 5.02 14.50
N LEU A 6 20.07 6.33 14.70
CA LEU A 6 20.32 7.00 15.98
C LEU A 6 19.03 7.28 16.77
N ASN A 7 17.87 6.87 16.26
CA ASN A 7 16.55 7.16 16.84
C ASN A 7 16.36 8.66 17.16
N ALA A 8 17.01 9.53 16.38
CA ALA A 8 16.91 10.97 16.54
C ALA A 8 15.54 11.44 16.05
N GLU A 9 14.89 12.33 16.79
CA GLU A 9 13.67 12.98 16.32
C GLU A 9 14.02 13.86 15.10
N PRO A 10 13.29 13.71 13.98
CA PRO A 10 13.52 14.55 12.82
C PRO A 10 13.27 16.01 13.19
N PRO A 11 14.08 16.95 12.64
CA PRO A 11 13.90 18.37 12.90
C PRO A 11 12.50 18.84 12.45
N SER A 12 11.92 19.78 13.19
CA SER A 12 10.62 20.36 12.85
C SER A 12 10.72 21.20 11.56
N ASP A 13 9.57 21.53 10.98
CA ASP A 13 9.50 22.53 9.92
C ASP A 13 10.09 23.87 10.36
N GLY A 14 10.77 24.52 9.43
CA GLY A 14 11.38 25.83 9.66
C GLY A 14 12.60 26.10 8.81
N THR A 15 13.07 27.35 8.88
CA THR A 15 14.32 27.77 8.25
C THR A 15 15.47 27.63 9.24
N TYR A 16 16.42 26.79 8.87
CA TYR A 16 17.65 26.50 9.60
C TYR A 16 18.82 27.22 8.97
N ILE A 17 19.76 27.66 9.80
CA ILE A 17 21.06 28.13 9.33
C ILE A 17 22.03 26.96 9.41
N ILE A 18 22.40 26.41 8.26
CA ILE A 18 23.46 25.42 8.18
C ILE A 18 24.78 26.16 8.26
N ARG A 19 25.66 25.72 9.16
CA ARG A 19 27.02 26.24 9.31
C ARG A 19 28.04 25.15 8.99
N ALA A 20 28.80 25.35 7.91
CA ALA A 20 29.99 24.55 7.64
C ALA A 20 31.20 25.25 8.26
N THR A 21 32.03 24.53 9.02
CA THR A 21 33.28 25.06 9.59
C THR A 21 34.45 24.19 9.14
N ALA A 22 35.44 24.81 8.49
CA ALA A 22 36.71 24.18 8.16
C ALA A 22 37.77 24.65 9.16
N THR A 23 38.63 23.73 9.60
CA THR A 23 39.82 24.02 10.42
C THR A 23 41.05 23.51 9.68
N ASP A 24 42.09 24.32 9.54
CA ASP A 24 43.39 23.87 8.98
C ASP A 24 44.28 23.22 10.05
N ASP A 25 45.43 22.69 9.64
CA ASP A 25 46.38 21.98 10.52
C ASP A 25 47.06 22.94 11.52
N GLU A 26 47.09 24.24 11.22
CA GLU A 26 47.54 25.31 12.11
C GLU A 26 46.45 25.79 13.09
N GLY A 27 45.23 25.26 12.99
CA GLY A 27 44.09 25.56 13.87
C GLY A 27 43.29 26.81 13.50
N GLN A 28 43.53 27.44 12.34
CA GLN A 28 42.69 28.52 11.82
C GLN A 28 41.33 27.96 11.40
N ARG A 29 40.27 28.73 11.64
CA ARG A 29 38.89 28.32 11.33
C ARG A 29 38.22 29.29 10.38
N VAL A 30 37.58 28.75 9.35
CA VAL A 30 36.67 29.49 8.47
C VAL A 30 35.30 28.84 8.57
N SER A 31 34.25 29.66 8.64
CA SER A 31 32.88 29.16 8.57
C SER A 31 32.07 29.85 7.48
N ALA A 32 31.29 29.06 6.76
CA ALA A 32 30.27 29.52 5.83
C ALA A 32 28.89 29.15 6.37
N THR A 33 27.90 29.99 6.08
CA THR A 33 26.50 29.76 6.46
C THR A 33 25.61 29.76 5.23
N SER A 34 24.59 28.91 5.23
CA SER A 34 23.52 28.91 4.24
C SER A 34 22.18 28.69 4.93
N GLU A 35 21.10 29.18 4.35
CA GLU A 35 19.75 28.85 4.78
C GLU A 35 19.32 27.50 4.18
N LEU A 36 18.66 26.68 4.99
CA LEU A 36 17.92 25.49 4.58
C LEU A 36 16.52 25.60 5.16
N THR A 37 15.49 25.54 4.32
CA THR A 37 14.12 25.42 4.80
C THR A 37 13.71 23.96 4.76
N ILE A 38 13.31 23.42 5.90
CA ILE A 38 12.68 22.10 6.01
C ILE A 38 11.18 22.32 6.01
N GLN A 39 10.48 21.59 5.14
CA GLN A 39 9.03 21.51 5.05
C GLN A 39 8.64 20.04 5.14
N ASN A 40 7.50 19.74 5.77
CA ASN A 40 7.00 18.38 5.99
C ASN A 40 7.95 17.48 6.81
N GLY A 41 8.74 18.07 7.70
CA GLY A 41 9.57 17.42 8.70
C GLY A 41 8.75 16.90 9.88
N GLY A 42 8.96 15.64 10.23
CA GLY A 42 8.22 14.96 11.29
C GLY A 42 8.28 13.45 11.12
N LYS A 43 7.72 12.72 12.07
CA LYS A 43 7.64 11.26 12.00
C LYS A 43 6.30 10.86 11.38
N PRO A 44 6.29 10.14 10.24
CA PRO A 44 5.04 9.70 9.62
C PRO A 44 4.40 8.59 10.45
N PHE A 45 3.09 8.68 10.63
CA PHE A 45 2.29 7.67 11.32
C PHE A 45 1.01 7.39 10.56
N ALA A 46 0.77 6.11 10.30
CA ALA A 46 -0.44 5.66 9.64
C ALA A 46 -0.85 4.27 10.12
N GLU A 47 -2.15 3.98 10.04
CA GLU A 47 -2.71 2.67 10.37
C GLU A 47 -3.86 2.28 9.45
N ILE A 48 -4.12 0.98 9.35
CA ILE A 48 -5.40 0.48 8.84
C ILE A 48 -6.40 0.59 9.99
N VAL A 49 -7.46 1.36 9.78
CA VAL A 49 -8.48 1.60 10.81
C VAL A 49 -9.69 0.72 10.60
N ALA A 50 -10.33 0.36 11.72
CA ALA A 50 -11.62 -0.30 11.70
C ALA A 50 -12.65 0.57 10.97
N GLN A 51 -13.47 -0.08 10.16
CA GLN A 51 -14.59 0.59 9.51
C GLN A 51 -15.65 0.96 10.55
N ALA A 52 -16.44 2.00 10.27
CA ALA A 52 -17.47 2.47 11.22
C ALA A 52 -18.49 1.37 11.58
N VAL A 53 -18.66 0.39 10.69
CA VAL A 53 -19.48 -0.80 10.88
C VAL A 53 -18.71 -2.01 10.33
N GLY A 54 -18.77 -3.14 11.03
CA GLY A 54 -18.29 -4.42 10.51
C GLY A 54 -16.81 -4.70 10.80
N VAL A 55 -16.10 -5.14 9.77
CA VAL A 55 -14.74 -5.70 9.83
C VAL A 55 -13.69 -4.67 9.38
N ASP A 56 -12.44 -4.83 9.84
CA ASP A 56 -11.33 -3.94 9.47
C ASP A 56 -11.01 -4.02 7.96
N VAL A 57 -11.11 -5.23 7.41
CA VAL A 57 -10.91 -5.51 5.99
C VAL A 57 -12.13 -6.26 5.47
N VAL A 58 -12.79 -5.65 4.50
CA VAL A 58 -13.89 -6.25 3.74
C VAL A 58 -13.26 -7.11 2.64
N PHE A 59 -13.82 -8.30 2.44
CA PHE A 59 -13.47 -9.19 1.34
C PHE A 59 -14.74 -9.70 0.69
N ILE A 60 -14.81 -9.61 -0.64
CA ILE A 60 -15.90 -10.15 -1.46
C ILE A 60 -15.32 -10.90 -2.67
N THR A 61 -16.17 -11.66 -3.35
CA THR A 61 -15.82 -12.36 -4.58
C THR A 61 -16.52 -11.73 -5.77
N MET A 62 -15.82 -11.65 -6.91
CA MET A 62 -16.37 -11.15 -8.17
C MET A 62 -15.84 -11.97 -9.35
N PRO A 63 -16.66 -12.25 -10.38
CA PRO A 63 -16.16 -12.86 -11.61
C PRO A 63 -15.08 -12.01 -12.28
N TYR A 64 -14.07 -12.65 -12.85
CA TYR A 64 -13.02 -11.96 -13.59
C TYR A 64 -13.45 -11.62 -15.02
N ASP A 65 -12.93 -10.49 -15.53
CA ASP A 65 -13.03 -10.06 -16.93
C ASP A 65 -11.64 -9.63 -17.44
N GLU A 66 -11.30 -9.97 -18.68
CA GLU A 66 -10.00 -9.65 -19.28
C GLU A 66 -9.71 -8.14 -19.39
N ARG A 67 -10.75 -7.28 -19.33
CA ARG A 67 -10.56 -5.83 -19.29
C ARG A 67 -9.75 -5.37 -18.08
N PHE A 68 -9.74 -6.14 -16.99
CA PHE A 68 -8.99 -5.82 -15.78
C PHE A 68 -7.49 -6.20 -15.85
N PHE A 69 -7.08 -6.97 -16.87
CA PHE A 69 -5.69 -7.42 -16.98
C PHE A 69 -4.73 -6.23 -17.15
N SER A 70 -3.72 -6.18 -16.28
CA SER A 70 -2.65 -5.19 -16.32
C SER A 70 -1.29 -5.85 -16.50
N ASP A 71 -0.41 -5.22 -17.27
CA ASP A 71 1.00 -5.58 -17.47
C ASP A 71 1.89 -4.33 -17.52
N ALA A 72 3.17 -4.49 -17.88
CA ALA A 72 4.14 -3.40 -17.89
C ALA A 72 3.88 -2.35 -18.98
N GLU A 73 3.09 -2.68 -20.00
CA GLU A 73 2.80 -1.80 -21.14
C GLU A 73 1.42 -1.15 -21.01
N ARG A 74 0.46 -1.83 -20.37
CA ARG A 74 -0.93 -1.39 -20.28
C ARG A 74 -1.56 -1.74 -18.93
N MET A 75 -2.12 -0.72 -18.29
CA MET A 75 -3.06 -0.90 -17.17
C MET A 75 -4.44 -1.28 -17.71
N GLY A 76 -5.05 -2.30 -17.12
CA GLY A 76 -6.45 -2.65 -17.33
C GLY A 76 -7.41 -1.67 -16.64
N ASP A 77 -8.71 -1.90 -16.84
CA ASP A 77 -9.75 -1.21 -16.10
C ASP A 77 -9.56 -1.43 -14.58
N LEU A 78 -9.99 -0.45 -13.79
CA LEU A 78 -10.02 -0.59 -12.33
C LEU A 78 -11.33 -1.29 -11.92
N VAL A 79 -11.26 -2.21 -10.97
CA VAL A 79 -12.46 -2.71 -10.29
C VAL A 79 -13.08 -1.57 -9.49
N GLU A 80 -14.41 -1.50 -9.45
CA GLU A 80 -15.12 -0.51 -8.65
C GLU A 80 -15.02 -0.84 -7.16
N MET A 81 -15.14 0.19 -6.32
CA MET A 81 -15.17 0.03 -4.88
C MET A 81 -16.42 -0.77 -4.48
N PRO A 82 -16.31 -1.82 -3.66
CA PRO A 82 -17.47 -2.54 -3.15
C PRO A 82 -18.43 -1.62 -2.39
N ASP A 83 -19.73 -1.70 -2.70
CA ASP A 83 -20.78 -0.89 -2.08
C ASP A 83 -21.86 -1.71 -1.36
N ASP A 84 -21.78 -3.05 -1.38
CA ASP A 84 -22.73 -3.94 -0.73
C ASP A 84 -22.59 -3.90 0.81
N PRO A 85 -23.62 -3.47 1.55
CA PRO A 85 -23.61 -3.50 3.02
C PRO A 85 -23.42 -4.90 3.61
N ALA A 86 -23.78 -5.97 2.89
CA ALA A 86 -23.54 -7.34 3.35
C ALA A 86 -22.05 -7.71 3.36
N ALA A 87 -21.21 -7.03 2.57
CA ALA A 87 -19.77 -7.24 2.51
C ALA A 87 -19.05 -6.94 3.84
N PHE A 88 -19.70 -6.18 4.72
CA PHE A 88 -19.18 -5.79 6.03
C PHE A 88 -19.37 -6.89 7.09
N ALA A 89 -20.04 -8.00 6.74
CA ALA A 89 -20.18 -9.15 7.62
C ALA A 89 -18.89 -9.98 7.66
N ALA A 90 -18.52 -10.45 8.84
CA ALA A 90 -17.40 -11.39 9.00
C ALA A 90 -17.88 -12.81 8.70
N THR A 91 -17.64 -13.32 7.50
CA THR A 91 -17.93 -14.72 7.13
C THR A 91 -16.70 -15.40 6.54
N ASP A 92 -16.73 -16.72 6.42
CA ASP A 92 -15.79 -17.44 5.55
C ASP A 92 -16.16 -17.19 4.09
N ILE A 93 -15.17 -17.24 3.19
CA ILE A 93 -15.35 -17.00 1.76
C ILE A 93 -15.14 -18.32 1.02
N THR A 94 -16.09 -18.69 0.17
CA THR A 94 -15.89 -19.72 -0.87
C THR A 94 -15.90 -19.02 -2.22
N MET A 95 -14.85 -19.22 -3.02
CA MET A 95 -14.63 -18.54 -4.29
C MET A 95 -14.25 -19.53 -5.38
N ASN A 96 -14.80 -19.39 -6.58
CA ASN A 96 -14.36 -20.23 -7.69
C ASN A 96 -12.94 -19.85 -8.13
N VAL A 97 -12.14 -20.84 -8.49
CA VAL A 97 -10.88 -20.59 -9.20
C VAL A 97 -11.19 -19.86 -10.51
N GLY A 98 -10.43 -18.81 -10.78
CA GLY A 98 -10.58 -17.92 -11.91
C GLY A 98 -11.28 -16.61 -11.55
N ASP A 99 -12.03 -16.57 -10.44
CA ASP A 99 -12.66 -15.36 -9.91
C ASP A 99 -11.65 -14.48 -9.14
N MET A 100 -12.11 -13.31 -8.74
CA MET A 100 -11.33 -12.30 -8.04
C MET A 100 -11.77 -12.17 -6.59
N LEU A 101 -10.79 -12.17 -5.68
CA LEU A 101 -10.96 -11.72 -4.31
C LEU A 101 -10.75 -10.20 -4.28
N VAL A 102 -11.82 -9.46 -4.03
CA VAL A 102 -11.80 -7.99 -3.92
C VAL A 102 -11.74 -7.61 -2.45
N PHE A 103 -10.82 -6.73 -2.08
CA PHE A 103 -10.72 -6.20 -0.73
C PHE A 103 -11.13 -4.73 -0.67
N MET A 104 -11.53 -4.27 0.50
CA MET A 104 -11.69 -2.85 0.82
C MET A 104 -11.33 -2.58 2.28
N LEU A 105 -10.61 -1.49 2.54
CA LEU A 105 -10.23 -1.06 3.88
C LEU A 105 -10.05 0.46 3.93
N THR A 106 -9.84 1.01 5.13
CA THR A 106 -9.54 2.44 5.31
C THR A 106 -8.14 2.62 5.90
N VAL A 107 -7.36 3.51 5.31
CA VAL A 107 -6.08 3.99 5.84
C VAL A 107 -6.28 5.34 6.49
N GLU A 108 -5.68 5.56 7.65
CA GLU A 108 -5.62 6.86 8.30
C GLU A 108 -4.16 7.32 8.42
N ASN A 109 -3.86 8.49 7.87
CA ASN A 109 -2.66 9.25 8.24
C ASN A 109 -3.03 10.11 9.46
N TYR A 110 -2.60 9.69 10.65
CA TYR A 110 -2.83 10.43 11.90
C TYR A 110 -1.60 11.22 12.36
N SER A 111 -0.64 11.44 11.44
CA SER A 111 0.50 12.31 11.68
C SER A 111 0.27 13.72 11.17
N ASP A 112 1.14 14.64 11.59
CA ASP A 112 1.15 16.03 11.14
C ASP A 112 1.92 16.24 9.82
N VAL A 113 2.40 15.16 9.19
CA VAL A 113 3.13 15.19 7.92
C VAL A 113 2.43 14.38 6.81
N PRO A 114 2.50 14.82 5.55
CA PRO A 114 2.00 14.03 4.43
C PRO A 114 2.81 12.74 4.27
N ILE A 115 2.15 11.63 3.93
CA ILE A 115 2.82 10.34 3.71
C ILE A 115 2.81 9.95 2.24
N ARG A 116 4.00 9.66 1.70
CA ARG A 116 4.20 9.36 0.28
C ARG A 116 3.59 8.00 -0.06
N THR A 117 3.03 7.86 -1.26
CA THR A 117 2.58 6.59 -1.82
C THR A 117 3.10 6.37 -3.23
N THR A 118 2.91 5.17 -3.77
CA THR A 118 3.30 4.83 -5.13
C THR A 118 2.37 3.79 -5.74
N TRP A 119 2.39 3.70 -7.06
CA TRP A 119 1.47 2.94 -7.90
C TRP A 119 1.68 1.42 -7.72
N PRO A 120 0.70 0.58 -8.09
CA PRO A 120 -0.53 0.89 -8.83
C PRO A 120 -1.65 1.51 -7.97
N PRO A 121 -2.65 2.20 -8.56
CA PRO A 121 -3.71 2.87 -7.82
C PRO A 121 -4.74 1.87 -7.24
N PRO A 122 -5.56 2.30 -6.26
CA PRO A 122 -6.73 1.54 -5.82
C PRO A 122 -7.60 1.09 -6.99
N GLY A 123 -8.19 -0.09 -6.87
CA GLY A 123 -8.98 -0.74 -7.93
C GLY A 123 -8.15 -1.57 -8.93
N THR A 124 -6.82 -1.54 -8.85
CA THR A 124 -5.99 -2.40 -9.72
C THR A 124 -6.21 -3.88 -9.41
N VAL A 125 -6.26 -4.71 -10.45
CA VAL A 125 -6.42 -6.17 -10.34
C VAL A 125 -5.08 -6.86 -10.61
N TYR A 126 -4.63 -7.65 -9.64
CA TYR A 126 -3.47 -8.53 -9.77
C TYR A 126 -3.88 -9.92 -10.24
N GLN A 127 -3.05 -10.57 -11.06
CA GLN A 127 -3.08 -12.02 -11.19
C GLN A 127 -2.33 -12.68 -10.02
N GLN A 128 -2.68 -13.92 -9.67
CA GLN A 128 -2.11 -14.65 -8.53
C GLN A 128 -0.57 -14.71 -8.53
N ASP A 129 0.06 -14.78 -9.70
CA ASP A 129 1.51 -14.85 -9.85
C ASP A 129 2.19 -13.49 -10.11
N GLN A 130 1.42 -12.41 -10.20
CA GLN A 130 1.95 -11.07 -10.39
C GLN A 130 2.44 -10.42 -9.09
N ARG A 131 3.38 -9.49 -9.28
CA ARG A 131 3.89 -8.54 -8.29
C ARG A 131 3.89 -7.15 -8.91
N PRO A 132 4.05 -6.05 -8.15
CA PRO A 132 4.09 -4.68 -8.70
C PRO A 132 5.01 -4.53 -9.93
N ALA A 133 6.17 -5.20 -9.92
CA ALA A 133 7.12 -5.18 -11.03
C ALA A 133 6.54 -5.67 -12.37
N ALA A 134 5.53 -6.55 -12.36
CA ALA A 134 4.86 -7.00 -13.57
C ALA A 134 4.07 -5.88 -14.28
N MET A 135 3.77 -4.78 -13.57
CA MET A 135 3.14 -3.55 -14.08
C MET A 135 4.13 -2.38 -14.17
N GLY A 136 5.43 -2.67 -14.22
CA GLY A 136 6.48 -1.66 -14.25
C GLY A 136 6.66 -0.89 -12.93
N GLN A 137 6.02 -1.31 -11.84
CA GLN A 137 6.09 -0.64 -10.55
C GLN A 137 7.16 -1.28 -9.67
N ASN A 138 8.28 -0.59 -9.49
CA ASN A 138 9.35 -1.05 -8.60
C ASN A 138 9.07 -0.66 -7.14
N ASP A 139 9.83 -1.26 -6.22
CA ASP A 139 9.86 -0.82 -4.83
C ASP A 139 10.34 0.64 -4.77
N SER A 140 9.71 1.43 -3.89
CA SER A 140 10.01 2.84 -3.72
C SER A 140 10.26 3.12 -2.23
N PRO A 141 11.52 3.14 -1.79
CA PRO A 141 11.87 3.30 -0.38
C PRO A 141 11.15 4.49 0.27
N GLY A 142 10.53 4.27 1.43
CA GLY A 142 9.77 5.27 2.17
C GLY A 142 8.35 5.55 1.62
N ALA A 143 7.90 4.87 0.57
CA ALA A 143 6.49 4.92 0.16
C ALA A 143 5.64 4.01 1.03
N TRP A 144 4.41 4.45 1.30
CA TRP A 144 3.38 3.66 1.95
C TRP A 144 2.51 2.95 0.92
N ARG A 145 2.30 1.65 1.11
CA ARG A 145 1.39 0.83 0.28
C ARG A 145 0.52 -0.06 1.15
N ILE A 146 -0.71 -0.30 0.69
CA ILE A 146 -1.51 -1.42 1.18
C ILE A 146 -1.02 -2.69 0.53
N GLY A 147 -0.80 -3.73 1.32
CA GLY A 147 -0.48 -5.07 0.85
C GLY A 147 -1.57 -6.06 1.21
N ILE A 148 -1.82 -7.03 0.33
CA ILE A 148 -2.58 -8.24 0.67
C ILE A 148 -1.63 -9.44 0.63
N GLU A 149 -1.73 -10.30 1.63
CA GLU A 149 -1.01 -11.57 1.71
C GLU A 149 -1.99 -12.68 2.10
N CYS A 150 -1.83 -13.85 1.49
CA CYS A 150 -2.54 -15.06 1.85
C CYS A 150 -1.55 -16.18 2.20
N ASP A 151 -1.99 -17.19 2.95
CA ASP A 151 -1.13 -18.31 3.37
C ASP A 151 -0.41 -19.05 2.20
N ALA A 152 -0.99 -19.05 1.00
CA ALA A 152 -0.39 -19.62 -0.21
C ALA A 152 0.54 -18.65 -0.97
N SER A 153 0.75 -17.42 -0.47
CA SER A 153 1.60 -16.41 -1.12
C SER A 153 3.06 -16.82 -1.12
N LYS A 154 3.75 -16.57 -2.25
CA LYS A 154 5.17 -16.95 -2.44
C LYS A 154 6.17 -15.95 -1.85
N SER A 155 5.68 -14.84 -1.29
CA SER A 155 6.47 -13.79 -0.64
C SER A 155 5.56 -12.98 0.27
N SER A 156 6.14 -12.18 1.18
CA SER A 156 5.34 -11.30 2.02
C SER A 156 4.74 -10.14 1.24
N TYR A 157 3.44 -9.90 1.44
CA TYR A 157 2.61 -8.90 0.77
C TYR A 157 2.95 -8.69 -0.72
N PRO A 158 2.72 -9.72 -1.58
CA PRO A 158 3.10 -9.68 -2.99
C PRO A 158 2.23 -8.74 -3.82
N TYR A 159 0.99 -8.48 -3.39
CA TYR A 159 0.05 -7.59 -4.07
C TYR A 159 0.04 -6.27 -3.30
N ARG A 160 0.33 -5.15 -3.97
CA ARG A 160 0.45 -3.86 -3.29
C ARG A 160 -0.23 -2.72 -4.05
N TRP A 161 -0.92 -1.84 -3.34
CA TRP A 161 -1.62 -0.69 -3.92
C TRP A 161 -1.19 0.61 -3.24
N ALA A 162 -1.29 1.71 -3.99
CA ALA A 162 -1.23 3.04 -3.42
C ALA A 162 -2.29 3.20 -2.32
N ILE A 163 -2.01 4.03 -1.32
CA ILE A 163 -2.89 4.24 -0.15
C ILE A 163 -4.04 5.23 -0.43
N GLY A 164 -4.24 5.64 -1.68
CA GLY A 164 -5.36 6.51 -2.07
C GLY A 164 -5.47 6.73 -3.56
N THR A 165 -6.60 7.29 -3.96
CA THR A 165 -6.90 7.70 -5.33
C THR A 165 -6.46 9.14 -5.59
N GLU A 166 -6.33 9.52 -6.85
CA GLU A 166 -5.82 10.86 -7.22
C GLU A 166 -6.67 12.02 -6.67
N ASP A 167 -7.95 11.82 -6.41
CA ASP A 167 -8.85 12.85 -5.87
C ASP A 167 -8.62 13.13 -4.37
N VAL A 168 -8.03 12.19 -3.63
CA VAL A 168 -7.70 12.37 -2.20
C VAL A 168 -6.22 12.65 -1.97
N LEU A 169 -5.36 12.36 -2.96
CA LEU A 169 -3.92 12.58 -2.87
C LEU A 169 -3.55 14.00 -3.30
N ILE A 170 -2.54 14.56 -2.65
CA ILE A 170 -1.87 15.79 -3.09
C ILE A 170 -0.58 15.45 -3.83
N THR A 171 -0.19 16.28 -4.78
CA THR A 171 1.01 16.09 -5.60
C THR A 171 2.11 17.07 -5.26
N GLU A 172 3.35 16.61 -5.33
CA GLU A 172 4.55 17.42 -5.27
C GLU A 172 5.39 17.16 -6.52
N VAL A 173 5.67 18.22 -7.28
CA VAL A 173 6.51 18.16 -8.48
C VAL A 173 7.97 18.34 -8.05
N VAL A 174 8.74 17.25 -8.05
CA VAL A 174 10.14 17.24 -7.66
C VAL A 174 11.04 17.66 -8.82
N SER A 175 10.68 17.25 -10.04
CA SER A 175 11.31 17.68 -11.29
C SER A 175 10.30 17.63 -12.44
N GLU A 176 10.69 18.06 -13.65
CA GLU A 176 9.80 18.04 -14.83
C GLU A 176 9.22 16.65 -15.13
N ASP A 177 9.94 15.58 -14.77
CA ASP A 177 9.56 14.18 -15.04
C ASP A 177 9.18 13.40 -13.77
N GLU A 178 9.19 14.04 -12.59
CA GLU A 178 8.98 13.35 -11.31
C GLU A 178 7.91 14.04 -10.46
N VAL A 179 6.78 13.36 -10.31
CA VAL A 179 5.66 13.78 -9.46
C VAL A 179 5.47 12.74 -8.37
N TYR A 180 5.49 13.18 -7.12
CA TYR A 180 5.17 12.36 -5.97
C TYR A 180 3.77 12.64 -5.47
N TYR A 181 3.16 11.60 -4.90
CA TYR A 181 1.80 11.66 -4.40
C TYR A 181 1.78 11.34 -2.92
N TYR A 182 0.95 12.08 -2.18
CA TYR A 182 0.91 11.99 -0.74
C TYR A 182 -0.53 11.96 -0.23
N LEU A 183 -0.77 11.12 0.78
CA LEU A 183 -1.96 11.24 1.60
C LEU A 183 -1.72 12.37 2.62
N PRO A 184 -2.56 13.43 2.65
CA PRO A 184 -2.33 14.57 3.53
C PRO A 184 -2.34 14.23 5.03
N PRO A 185 -1.74 15.06 5.89
CA PRO A 185 -1.82 14.93 7.35
C PRO A 185 -3.27 14.83 7.85
N ASN A 186 -3.52 14.03 8.88
CA ASN A 186 -4.82 13.93 9.55
C ASN A 186 -5.99 13.61 8.60
N THR A 187 -5.74 12.79 7.57
CA THR A 187 -6.75 12.37 6.59
C THR A 187 -6.90 10.87 6.52
N ARG A 188 -8.05 10.45 5.98
CA ARG A 188 -8.39 9.05 5.70
C ARG A 188 -8.60 8.84 4.22
N SER A 189 -8.28 7.64 3.77
CA SER A 189 -8.49 7.18 2.40
C SER A 189 -9.03 5.76 2.39
N VAL A 190 -10.04 5.51 1.56
CA VAL A 190 -10.55 4.15 1.33
C VAL A 190 -9.74 3.53 0.20
N VAL A 191 -9.21 2.34 0.44
CA VAL A 191 -8.36 1.61 -0.51
C VAL A 191 -9.01 0.27 -0.79
N TRP A 192 -9.10 -0.06 -2.07
CA TRP A 192 -9.61 -1.33 -2.56
C TRP A 192 -8.77 -1.82 -3.72
N GLY A 193 -8.99 -3.07 -4.12
CA GLY A 193 -8.29 -3.71 -5.23
C GLY A 193 -8.68 -5.18 -5.28
N ALA A 194 -8.15 -5.91 -6.26
CA ALA A 194 -8.51 -7.31 -6.41
C ALA A 194 -7.34 -8.21 -6.79
N ILE A 195 -7.47 -9.49 -6.48
CA ILE A 195 -6.54 -10.53 -6.88
C ILE A 195 -7.35 -11.64 -7.54
N ARG A 196 -7.03 -11.95 -8.80
CA ARG A 196 -7.56 -13.13 -9.49
C ARG A 196 -6.77 -14.37 -9.09
N PHE A 197 -7.42 -15.34 -8.49
CA PHE A 197 -6.80 -16.62 -8.13
C PHE A 197 -7.03 -17.65 -9.24
N THR A 198 -5.96 -18.10 -9.89
CA THR A 198 -5.99 -19.01 -11.04
C THR A 198 -5.58 -20.44 -10.69
N GLU A 199 -5.01 -20.68 -9.51
CA GLU A 199 -4.52 -21.99 -9.07
C GLU A 199 -4.83 -22.25 -7.59
N ILE A 200 -5.20 -23.50 -7.26
CA ILE A 200 -5.39 -23.96 -5.88
C ILE A 200 -4.08 -24.56 -5.36
N ASP A 201 -3.56 -24.03 -4.26
CA ASP A 201 -2.60 -24.76 -3.43
C ASP A 201 -3.35 -25.69 -2.47
N ALA A 202 -3.43 -26.98 -2.83
CA ALA A 202 -4.14 -27.98 -2.04
C ALA A 202 -3.59 -28.16 -0.61
N THR A 203 -2.35 -27.72 -0.33
CA THR A 203 -1.77 -27.80 1.02
C THR A 203 -2.16 -26.62 1.92
N ARG A 204 -2.72 -25.56 1.32
CA ARG A 204 -3.07 -24.30 1.96
C ARG A 204 -4.51 -23.87 1.62
N ASN A 205 -5.39 -24.79 1.26
CA ASN A 205 -6.80 -24.50 0.96
C ASN A 205 -7.70 -25.13 2.04
N PRO A 206 -8.52 -24.34 2.78
CA PRO A 206 -8.65 -22.89 2.71
C PRO A 206 -7.38 -22.15 3.18
N GLN A 207 -7.17 -20.96 2.63
CA GLN A 207 -6.06 -20.06 2.99
C GLN A 207 -6.58 -18.88 3.80
N THR A 208 -5.79 -18.42 4.77
CA THR A 208 -6.06 -17.13 5.43
C THR A 208 -5.47 -16.01 4.58
N CYS A 209 -6.30 -15.05 4.18
CA CYS A 209 -5.88 -13.79 3.56
C CYS A 209 -6.01 -12.63 4.54
N TYR A 210 -5.10 -11.66 4.48
CA TYR A 210 -5.05 -10.51 5.38
C TYR A 210 -4.36 -9.32 4.72
N ALA A 211 -4.63 -8.13 5.24
CA ALA A 211 -4.01 -6.90 4.80
C ALA A 211 -2.80 -6.52 5.65
N GLY A 212 -1.98 -5.65 5.09
CA GLY A 212 -0.96 -4.92 5.83
C GLY A 212 -0.74 -3.53 5.25
N LEU A 213 -0.22 -2.62 6.07
CA LEU A 213 0.18 -1.28 5.66
C LEU A 213 1.70 -1.16 5.79
N ILE A 214 2.35 -1.10 4.64
CA ILE A 214 3.80 -1.26 4.47
C ILE A 214 4.42 0.11 4.28
N HIS A 215 5.42 0.44 5.08
CA HIS A 215 6.32 1.56 4.83
C HIS A 215 7.59 0.99 4.20
N GLU A 216 7.68 1.01 2.87
CA GLU A 216 8.66 0.24 2.10
C GLU A 216 10.10 0.57 2.49
N ASP A 217 10.89 -0.49 2.70
CA ASP A 217 12.29 -0.42 3.17
C ASP A 217 12.51 0.35 4.48
N VAL A 218 11.45 0.63 5.23
CA VAL A 218 11.52 1.32 6.53
C VAL A 218 10.96 0.45 7.65
N ALA A 219 9.68 0.08 7.58
CA ALA A 219 9.02 -0.66 8.66
C ALA A 219 7.71 -1.31 8.22
N LEU A 220 7.38 -2.41 8.92
CA LEU A 220 6.02 -2.93 9.02
C LEU A 220 5.72 -3.11 10.51
N SER A 221 4.82 -2.27 11.05
CA SER A 221 4.48 -2.33 12.47
C SER A 221 3.58 -3.53 12.76
N GLU A 222 3.64 -4.08 13.97
CA GLU A 222 2.77 -5.20 14.38
C GLU A 222 1.29 -4.87 14.18
N ARG A 223 0.90 -3.62 14.50
CA ARG A 223 -0.46 -3.11 14.29
C ARG A 223 -0.89 -3.13 12.83
N ASN A 224 0.05 -2.86 11.92
CA ASN A 224 -0.20 -2.80 10.49
C ASN A 224 0.09 -4.12 9.78
N SER A 225 0.36 -5.19 10.52
CA SER A 225 0.61 -6.51 9.98
C SER A 225 -0.59 -7.42 10.22
N ARG A 226 -0.93 -8.27 9.26
CA ARG A 226 -1.94 -9.32 9.43
C ARG A 226 -3.31 -8.79 9.88
N VAL A 227 -3.71 -7.63 9.34
CA VAL A 227 -4.97 -6.96 9.65
C VAL A 227 -6.12 -7.66 8.92
N GLY A 228 -7.24 -7.86 9.62
CA GLY A 228 -8.47 -8.44 9.08
C GLY A 228 -8.30 -9.85 8.47
N PRO A 229 -7.70 -10.83 9.16
CA PRO A 229 -7.53 -12.17 8.62
C PRO A 229 -8.88 -12.83 8.29
N ARG A 230 -8.95 -13.47 7.12
CA ARG A 230 -10.16 -14.05 6.54
C ARG A 230 -9.85 -15.41 5.93
N SER A 231 -10.65 -16.43 6.26
CA SER A 231 -10.56 -17.74 5.61
C SER A 231 -11.18 -17.67 4.21
N VAL A 232 -10.41 -18.08 3.19
CA VAL A 232 -10.80 -18.13 1.78
C VAL A 232 -10.57 -19.54 1.25
N GLU A 233 -11.65 -20.22 0.90
CA GLU A 233 -11.67 -21.50 0.22
C GLU A 233 -11.81 -21.31 -1.29
N LEU A 234 -10.83 -21.78 -2.06
CA LEU A 234 -10.92 -21.87 -3.51
C LEU A 234 -11.56 -23.19 -3.90
N VAL A 235 -12.58 -23.14 -4.76
CA VAL A 235 -13.26 -24.31 -5.31
C VAL A 235 -13.12 -24.37 -6.83
N GLU A 236 -13.01 -25.57 -7.38
CA GLU A 236 -13.05 -25.74 -8.84
C GLU A 236 -14.42 -25.31 -9.37
N ILE A 237 -14.44 -24.72 -10.58
CA ILE A 237 -15.69 -24.47 -11.27
C ILE A 237 -16.30 -25.83 -11.59
N GLU A 238 -17.43 -26.18 -10.97
CA GLU A 238 -18.19 -27.34 -11.39
C GLU A 238 -18.61 -27.11 -12.84
N SER A 239 -17.96 -27.82 -13.77
CA SER A 239 -18.41 -27.87 -15.14
C SER A 239 -19.80 -28.47 -15.08
N THR A 240 -20.83 -27.68 -15.30
CA THR A 240 -22.15 -28.21 -15.59
C THR A 240 -21.97 -28.95 -16.90
N SER A 241 -21.79 -30.27 -16.82
CA SER A 241 -21.80 -31.16 -17.97
C SER A 241 -23.18 -31.03 -18.60
N GLY A 242 -23.28 -30.13 -19.57
CA GLY A 242 -24.47 -29.93 -20.37
C GLY A 242 -24.77 -31.22 -21.10
N GLU A 243 -25.90 -31.81 -20.71
CA GLU A 243 -26.60 -32.92 -21.36
C GLU A 243 -27.19 -32.49 -22.71
#